data_AF-A0A8J6N496-F1
#
_entry.id   AF-A0A8J6N496-F1
#
_cell.length_a   1.000
_cell.length_b   1.000
_cell.length_c   1.000
_cell.angle_alpha   90.00
_cell.angle_beta   90.00
_cell.angle_gamma   90.00
#
_symmetry.space_group_name_H-M   'P 1'
#
loop_
_entity.id
_entity.type
_entity.pdbx_description
1 polymer ?
#
loop_
_entity_poly.entity_id
_entity_poly.type
_entity_poly.pdbx_seq_one_letter_code
_entity_poly.pdbx_strand_id
1 'polypeptide(L)'
;MRTIANENIESKFSSLPDEEKVSVISHGVALRLSEWKKRLFLAESKVRFFEEKYRMSLAELDTKGLPDDADHEMHEDYIMWHHWTEALEKARKQVIDLEMIAAYGVQW
;
A
#
# COMPACT_ATOMS: atom_id res chain seq x y z
N MET A 1 -15.23 -31.34 -23.18
CA MET A 1 -14.92 -29.89 -23.23
C MET A 1 -16.01 -29.18 -22.43
N ARG A 2 -15.76 -28.81 -21.16
CA ARG A 2 -16.78 -28.15 -20.33
C ARG A 2 -16.77 -26.67 -20.68
N THR A 3 -17.86 -26.20 -21.27
CA THR A 3 -18.18 -24.78 -21.44
C THR A 3 -18.33 -24.19 -20.05
N ILE A 4 -17.26 -23.58 -19.53
CA ILE A 4 -17.36 -22.72 -18.35
C ILE A 4 -18.10 -21.49 -18.87
N ALA A 5 -19.42 -21.48 -18.65
CA ALA A 5 -20.19 -20.25 -18.77
C ALA A 5 -19.42 -19.18 -17.99
N ASN A 6 -19.14 -18.07 -18.65
CA ASN A 6 -18.45 -16.93 -18.08
C ASN A 6 -19.39 -16.25 -17.07
N GLU A 7 -19.76 -16.98 -16.02
CA GLU A 7 -20.54 -16.49 -14.91
C GLU A 7 -19.62 -15.52 -14.18
N ASN A 8 -19.88 -14.23 -14.41
CA ASN A 8 -19.20 -13.11 -13.80
C ASN A 8 -19.08 -13.34 -12.27
N ILE A 9 -17.85 -13.18 -11.75
CA ILE A 9 -17.50 -13.54 -10.37
C ILE A 9 -18.38 -12.80 -9.36
N GLU A 10 -18.77 -11.58 -9.66
CA GLU A 10 -19.66 -10.77 -8.82
C GLU A 10 -21.07 -11.38 -8.74
N SER A 11 -21.59 -11.95 -9.83
CA SER A 11 -22.88 -12.66 -9.81
C SER A 11 -22.81 -13.93 -8.95
N LYS A 12 -21.72 -14.68 -9.02
CA LYS A 12 -21.53 -15.88 -8.18
C LYS A 12 -21.35 -15.53 -6.71
N PHE A 13 -20.51 -14.54 -6.42
CA PHE A 13 -20.30 -14.06 -5.06
C PHE A 13 -21.60 -13.52 -4.44
N SER A 14 -22.39 -12.78 -5.21
CA SER A 14 -23.70 -12.26 -4.77
C SER A 14 -24.70 -13.36 -4.43
N SER A 15 -24.59 -14.52 -5.08
CA SER A 15 -25.47 -15.68 -4.83
C SER A 15 -25.10 -16.47 -3.57
N LEU A 16 -23.96 -16.19 -2.94
CA LEU A 16 -23.56 -16.85 -1.70
C LEU A 16 -24.49 -16.45 -0.53
N PRO A 17 -24.66 -17.32 0.48
CA PRO A 17 -25.24 -16.93 1.76
C PRO A 17 -24.47 -15.76 2.38
N ASP A 18 -25.15 -14.91 3.13
CA ASP A 18 -24.53 -13.70 3.70
C ASP A 18 -23.39 -14.04 4.67
N GLU A 19 -23.51 -15.12 5.45
CA GLU A 19 -22.43 -15.63 6.31
C GLU A 19 -21.17 -15.98 5.50
N GLU A 20 -21.34 -16.60 4.33
CA GLU A 20 -20.22 -16.98 3.47
C GLU A 20 -19.58 -15.75 2.82
N LYS A 21 -20.39 -14.75 2.42
CA LYS A 21 -19.87 -13.47 1.92
C LYS A 21 -19.02 -12.77 2.97
N VAL A 22 -19.52 -12.69 4.21
CA VAL A 22 -18.78 -12.09 5.34
C VAL A 22 -17.50 -12.87 5.60
N SER A 23 -17.56 -14.21 5.63
CA SER A 23 -16.37 -15.05 5.82
C SER A 23 -15.31 -14.78 4.76
N VAL A 24 -15.66 -14.81 3.47
CA VAL A 24 -14.72 -14.56 2.37
C VAL A 24 -14.12 -13.16 2.44
N ILE A 25 -14.93 -12.13 2.70
CA ILE A 25 -14.46 -10.75 2.84
C ILE A 25 -13.51 -10.63 4.03
N SER A 26 -13.90 -11.10 5.21
CA SER A 26 -13.10 -10.98 6.44
C SER A 26 -11.75 -11.70 6.33
N HIS A 27 -11.72 -12.90 5.75
CA HIS A 27 -10.46 -13.62 5.50
C HIS A 27 -9.59 -12.90 4.48
N GLY A 28 -10.19 -12.44 3.38
CA GLY A 28 -9.49 -11.68 2.34
C GLY A 28 -8.89 -10.39 2.87
N VAL A 29 -9.64 -9.63 3.66
CA VAL A 29 -9.22 -8.39 4.30
C VAL A 29 -8.08 -8.66 5.28
N ALA A 30 -8.17 -9.70 6.13
CA ALA A 30 -7.10 -10.02 7.08
C ALA A 30 -5.76 -10.29 6.37
N LEU A 31 -5.77 -11.09 5.29
CA LEU A 31 -4.57 -11.39 4.52
C LEU A 31 -4.00 -10.13 3.84
N ARG A 32 -4.86 -9.38 3.15
CA ARG A 32 -4.47 -8.19 2.38
C ARG A 32 -3.99 -7.06 3.29
N LEU A 33 -4.62 -6.88 4.44
CA LEU A 33 -4.22 -5.89 5.43
C LEU A 33 -2.84 -6.21 6.00
N SER A 34 -2.56 -7.48 6.29
CA SER A 34 -1.22 -7.92 6.72
C SER A 34 -0.14 -7.63 5.68
N GLU A 35 -0.43 -7.92 4.40
CA GLU A 35 0.48 -7.62 3.28
C GLU A 35 0.76 -6.12 3.16
N TRP A 36 -0.28 -5.29 3.17
CA TRP A 36 -0.15 -3.84 3.04
C TRP A 36 0.50 -3.18 4.25
N LYS A 37 0.25 -3.66 5.47
CA LYS A 37 0.95 -3.19 6.67
C LYS A 37 2.46 -3.46 6.60
N LYS A 38 2.89 -4.60 6.07
CA LYS A 38 4.32 -4.90 5.84
C LYS A 38 4.93 -3.94 4.81
N ARG A 39 4.22 -3.67 3.71
CA ARG A 39 4.67 -2.68 2.70
C ARG A 39 4.76 -1.28 3.27
N LEU A 40 3.76 -0.86 4.05
CA LEU A 40 3.73 0.42 4.72
C LEU A 40 4.94 0.57 5.64
N PHE A 41 5.17 -0.41 6.52
CA PHE A 41 6.32 -0.42 7.42
C PHE A 41 7.66 -0.31 6.67
N LEU A 42 7.83 -1.04 5.57
CA LEU A 42 9.04 -0.97 4.77
C LEU A 42 9.22 0.42 4.13
N ALA A 43 8.16 0.96 3.52
CA ALA A 43 8.21 2.28 2.89
C ALA A 43 8.49 3.40 3.90
N GLU A 44 7.83 3.38 5.07
CA GLU A 44 8.11 4.30 6.18
C GLU A 44 9.56 4.21 6.64
N SER A 45 10.10 3.00 6.76
CA SER A 45 11.50 2.79 7.15
C SER A 45 12.47 3.33 6.10
N LYS A 46 12.15 3.19 4.81
CA LYS A 46 12.98 3.69 3.70
C LYS A 46 12.95 5.20 3.57
N VAL A 47 11.78 5.82 3.67
CA VAL A 47 11.65 7.29 3.70
C VAL A 47 12.46 7.87 4.87
N ARG A 48 12.27 7.31 6.08
CA ARG A 48 13.00 7.75 7.27
C ARG A 48 14.52 7.59 7.12
N PHE A 49 14.98 6.49 6.51
CA PHE A 49 16.39 6.28 6.25
C PHE A 49 17.00 7.43 5.42
N PHE A 50 16.32 7.89 4.37
CA PHE A 50 16.80 9.02 3.58
C PHE A 50 16.71 10.34 4.35
N GLU A 51 15.63 10.57 5.09
CA GLU A 51 15.47 11.75 5.95
C GLU A 51 16.61 11.86 6.97
N GLU A 52 17.00 10.73 7.58
CA GLU A 52 18.12 10.66 8.52
C GLU A 52 19.47 10.83 7.82
N LYS A 53 19.67 10.21 6.65
CA LYS A 53 20.91 10.30 5.85
C LYS A 53 21.20 11.73 5.43
N TYR A 54 20.20 12.44 4.92
CA TYR A 54 20.34 13.80 4.38
C TYR A 54 19.95 14.90 5.38
N ARG A 55 19.43 14.51 6.56
CA ARG A 55 19.01 15.41 7.65
C ARG A 55 18.01 16.48 7.21
N MET A 56 17.10 16.11 6.31
CA MET A 56 16.03 16.97 5.80
C MET A 56 14.87 16.11 5.30
N SER A 57 13.72 16.72 5.03
CA SER A 57 12.62 16.04 4.35
C SER A 57 12.79 16.08 2.82
N LEU A 58 12.11 15.18 2.10
CA LEU A 58 12.10 15.21 0.64
C LEU A 58 11.50 16.52 0.10
N ALA A 59 10.44 17.03 0.75
CA ALA A 59 9.82 18.29 0.37
C ALA A 59 10.78 19.50 0.50
N GLU A 60 11.63 19.49 1.53
CA GLU A 60 12.69 20.50 1.65
C GLU A 60 13.74 20.37 0.54
N LEU A 61 14.13 19.15 0.19
CA LEU A 61 15.08 18.88 -0.88
C LEU A 61 14.51 19.29 -2.25
N ASP A 62 13.24 18.97 -2.53
CA ASP A 62 12.52 19.38 -3.74
C ASP A 62 12.46 20.91 -3.88
N THR A 63 12.32 21.62 -2.76
CA THR A 63 12.28 23.09 -2.74
C THR A 63 13.65 23.70 -3.00
N LYS A 64 14.71 23.14 -2.43
CA LYS A 64 16.09 23.64 -2.55
C LYS A 64 16.73 23.22 -3.88
N GLY A 65 16.28 22.12 -4.46
CA GLY A 65 16.98 21.42 -5.52
C GLY A 65 18.15 20.59 -4.97
N LEU A 66 18.66 19.69 -5.81
CA LEU A 66 19.92 19.00 -5.52
C LEU A 66 21.07 20.01 -5.52
N PRO A 67 22.05 19.88 -4.60
CA PRO A 67 23.26 20.69 -4.61
C PRO A 67 24.04 20.58 -5.94
N ASP A 68 24.76 21.63 -6.30
CA ASP A 68 25.61 21.63 -7.51
C ASP A 68 26.75 20.61 -7.45
N ASP A 69 27.17 20.19 -6.25
CA ASP A 69 28.18 19.18 -5.99
C ASP A 69 27.59 17.79 -5.67
N ALA A 70 26.30 17.57 -5.94
CA ALA A 70 25.65 16.28 -5.75
C ALA A 70 26.36 15.18 -6.57
N ASP A 71 26.78 14.13 -5.87
CA ASP A 71 27.39 12.98 -6.50
C ASP A 71 26.33 12.04 -7.09
N HIS A 72 26.81 11.03 -7.83
CA HIS A 72 25.92 10.05 -8.45
C HIS A 72 25.04 9.31 -7.43
N GLU A 73 25.56 9.05 -6.23
CA GLU A 73 24.80 8.39 -5.16
C GLU A 73 23.62 9.25 -4.71
N MET A 74 23.82 10.55 -4.52
CA MET A 74 22.74 11.47 -4.15
C MET A 74 21.65 11.56 -5.22
N HIS A 75 22.02 11.52 -6.51
CA HIS A 75 21.04 11.49 -7.59
C HIS A 75 20.17 10.22 -7.56
N GLU A 76 20.79 9.06 -7.39
CA GLU A 76 20.06 7.78 -7.31
C GLU A 76 19.19 7.74 -6.05
N ASP A 77 19.72 8.20 -4.91
CA ASP A 77 18.97 8.27 -3.67
C ASP A 77 17.77 9.22 -3.76
N TYR A 78 17.91 10.36 -4.46
CA TYR A 78 16.80 11.27 -4.71
C TYR A 78 15.67 10.60 -5.50
N ILE A 79 16.01 9.87 -6.56
CA ILE A 79 15.02 9.12 -7.37
C ILE A 79 14.36 8.04 -6.50
N MET A 80 15.16 7.29 -5.75
CA MET A 80 14.66 6.22 -4.88
C MET A 80 13.79 6.76 -3.74
N TRP A 81 14.12 7.93 -3.19
CA TRP A 81 13.35 8.55 -2.13
C TRP A 81 11.96 8.98 -2.61
N HIS A 82 11.86 9.56 -3.81
CA HIS A 82 10.57 9.82 -4.47
C HIS A 82 9.76 8.53 -4.63
N HIS A 83 10.38 7.48 -5.17
CA HIS A 83 9.73 6.18 -5.32
C HIS A 83 9.19 5.63 -3.98
N TRP A 84 9.97 5.68 -2.91
CA TRP A 84 9.55 5.19 -1.59
C TRP A 84 8.48 6.06 -0.95
N THR A 85 8.48 7.37 -1.21
CA THR A 85 7.43 8.29 -0.76
C THR A 85 6.10 7.99 -1.45
N GLU A 86 6.10 7.73 -2.76
CA GLU A 86 4.91 7.28 -3.48
C GLU A 86 4.42 5.91 -2.97
N ALA A 87 5.34 4.98 -2.74
CA ALA A 87 5.02 3.66 -2.20
C ALA A 87 4.41 3.76 -0.80
N LEU A 88 4.90 4.67 0.04
CA LEU A 88 4.37 4.99 1.35
C LEU A 88 2.92 5.48 1.26
N GLU A 89 2.65 6.49 0.45
CA GLU A 89 1.30 7.04 0.30
C GLU A 89 0.31 6.01 -0.24
N LYS A 90 0.73 5.22 -1.24
CA LYS A 90 -0.07 4.12 -1.76
C LYS A 90 -0.37 3.07 -0.69
N ALA A 91 0.63 2.64 0.07
CA ALA A 91 0.45 1.64 1.11
C ALA A 91 -0.45 2.16 2.25
N ARG A 92 -0.26 3.41 2.67
CA ARG A 92 -1.08 4.08 3.68
C ARG A 92 -2.54 4.10 3.27
N LYS A 93 -2.83 4.53 2.04
CA LYS A 93 -4.20 4.53 1.50
C LYS A 93 -4.83 3.14 1.51
N GLN A 94 -4.09 2.11 1.06
CA GLN A 94 -4.60 0.74 1.02
C GLN A 94 -4.86 0.16 2.42
N VAL A 95 -4.02 0.48 3.40
CA VAL A 95 -4.26 0.09 4.80
C VAL A 95 -5.55 0.73 5.32
N ILE A 96 -5.75 2.05 5.11
CA ILE A 96 -6.95 2.77 5.54
C ILE A 96 -8.21 2.18 4.88
N ASP A 97 -8.18 1.96 3.56
CA ASP A 97 -9.31 1.38 2.82
C ASP A 97 -9.70 0.00 3.36
N LEU A 98 -8.71 -0.85 3.67
CA LEU A 98 -8.95 -2.19 4.20
C LEU A 98 -9.37 -2.20 5.68
N GLU A 99 -8.87 -1.28 6.50
CA GLU A 99 -9.31 -1.13 7.89
C GLU A 99 -10.77 -0.67 7.98
N MET A 100 -11.22 0.20 7.07
CA MET A 100 -12.64 0.55 6.96
C MET A 100 -13.49 -0.67 6.62
N ILE A 101 -13.07 -1.51 5.67
CA ILE A 101 -13.81 -2.74 5.32
C ILE A 101 -13.81 -3.73 6.50
N ALA A 102 -12.69 -3.87 7.20
CA ALA A 102 -12.59 -4.72 8.38
C ALA A 102 -13.59 -4.31 9.47
N ALA A 103 -13.82 -3.00 9.65
CA ALA A 103 -14.79 -2.50 10.64
C ALA A 103 -16.24 -2.95 10.36
N TYR A 104 -16.61 -3.19 9.09
CA TYR A 104 -17.93 -3.72 8.73
C TYR A 104 -18.04 -5.25 8.86
N GLY A 105 -16.91 -5.96 8.82
CA GLY A 105 -16.85 -7.43 8.90
C GLY A 105 -16.71 -8.02 10.31
N VAL A 106 -16.57 -7.17 11.34
CA VAL A 106 -16.38 -7.56 12.75
C VAL A 106 -17.50 -7.00 13.65
N GLN A 107 -18.74 -7.05 13.17
CA GLN A 107 -19.90 -6.96 14.06
C GLN A 107 -20.33 -8.39 14.41
N TRP A 108 -19.92 -8.82 15.60
CA TRP A 108 -20.42 -10.03 16.26
C TRP A 108 -21.79 -9.75 16.89
#